data_AF-A0A7S1M172-F1
#
_entry.id   AF-A0A7S1M172-F1
#
_cell.length_a   1.000
_cell.length_b   1.000
_cell.length_c   1.000
_cell.angle_alpha   90.00
_cell.angle_beta   90.00
_cell.angle_gamma   90.00
#
_symmetry.space_group_name_H-M   'P 1'
#
loop_
_entity.id
_entity.type
_entity.pdbx_description
1 polymer ?
#
loop_
_entity_poly.entity_id
_entity_poly.type
_entity_poly.pdbx_seq_one_letter_code
_entity_poly.pdbx_strand_id
1 'polypeptide(L)'
;DVRAESCTRRQMESSLLAWTGSHLRGLAAPDGGPEFVDVVNSSSCHLEEKPCGPSAAGTPAPGLEGVRCKLEGQKCVREGSLLAWSLDYLCTEVTCICEPSSGTKRLAKVGLMGAGSVMTSADFYDASDEMQAPQCGAGWTSLKIVERLEGIDSLFSPEERQQGQDWLRNVVPGKVNNWNTTDYADTEVGLFMSGEHEVSKGKRGKLCMFSWQGSRRLGDWKINALYNEVPFSYGPPGVEVTSPRGMALSYDSIRALLYRTFTERCCSDSFTADKLIISGHSLGAGLAELHAIDAVTNWQCGGRDLGAGDIAVVLAAPPLMVQTLAAINEIFSCSDPAKCLAGSVVTLSTADDFVGDPLTNDDLRPPLLNRKGWRHPSEVYRLPCPPMPYGHDQSKQARLFYCHQFSNYVEGLERALIGAGGWGSSCAGSCGDPNFMMQCEQVVSASGVGCHYAKPEWLMFTKGAISCEAHWLPDQERCDCEFRRCHELSTFSCLA
;
A
#
# COMPACT_ATOMS: atom_id res chain seq x y z
N ASP A 1 38.90 -6.66 30.96
CA ASP A 1 37.67 -6.67 31.78
C ASP A 1 36.88 -5.38 31.67
N VAL A 2 36.10 -5.26 30.59
CA VAL A 2 34.97 -4.33 30.50
C VAL A 2 33.76 -5.25 30.33
N ARG A 3 32.97 -5.40 31.40
CA ARG A 3 31.84 -6.32 31.44
C ARG A 3 30.78 -5.87 30.43
N ALA A 4 30.40 -6.78 29.54
CA ALA A 4 29.25 -6.69 28.66
C ALA A 4 27.94 -6.78 29.46
N GLU A 5 27.65 -5.79 30.30
CA GLU A 5 26.31 -5.57 30.89
C GLU A 5 25.37 -4.84 29.90
N SER A 6 25.71 -4.79 28.61
CA SER A 6 24.97 -4.06 27.59
C SER A 6 24.00 -4.97 26.84
N CYS A 7 22.71 -4.56 26.84
CA CYS A 7 21.55 -5.08 26.10
C CYS A 7 20.56 -5.90 26.95
N THR A 8 20.97 -7.00 27.58
CA THR A 8 20.04 -7.93 28.24
C THR A 8 19.23 -7.32 29.38
N ARG A 9 19.85 -6.55 30.30
CA ARG A 9 19.14 -5.98 31.45
C ARG A 9 18.13 -4.88 31.06
N ARG A 10 18.51 -3.96 30.18
CA ARG A 10 17.60 -2.87 29.73
C ARG A 10 16.44 -3.39 28.88
N GLN A 11 16.70 -4.38 28.03
CA GLN A 11 15.64 -5.04 27.24
C GLN A 11 14.67 -5.79 28.16
N MET A 12 15.18 -6.42 29.21
CA MET A 12 14.38 -7.12 30.20
C MET A 12 13.51 -6.17 31.03
N GLU A 13 14.04 -5.02 31.47
CA GLU A 13 13.28 -3.98 32.18
C GLU A 13 12.17 -3.40 31.28
N SER A 14 12.43 -3.16 29.99
CA SER A 14 11.43 -2.69 29.02
C SER A 14 10.33 -3.73 28.75
N SER A 15 10.70 -5.00 28.56
CA SER A 15 9.73 -6.09 28.36
C SER A 15 8.91 -6.39 29.62
N LEU A 16 9.50 -6.30 30.82
CA LEU A 16 8.75 -6.43 32.09
C LEU A 16 7.78 -5.26 32.30
N LEU A 17 8.16 -4.03 31.96
CA LEU A 17 7.27 -2.87 32.00
C LEU A 17 6.12 -3.02 31.00
N ALA A 18 6.40 -3.51 29.79
CA ALA A 18 5.37 -3.80 28.79
C ALA A 18 4.41 -4.91 29.25
N TRP A 19 4.92 -5.95 29.92
CA TRP A 19 4.13 -7.06 30.42
C TRP A 19 3.27 -6.65 31.64
N THR A 20 3.88 -6.01 32.64
CA THR A 20 3.19 -5.53 33.85
C THR A 20 2.19 -4.41 33.54
N GLY A 21 2.49 -3.51 32.60
CA GLY A 21 1.57 -2.45 32.15
C GLY A 21 0.35 -2.94 31.36
N SER A 22 0.38 -4.18 30.86
CA SER A 22 -0.77 -4.81 30.18
C SER A 22 -1.70 -5.55 31.15
N HIS A 23 -1.21 -6.00 32.31
CA HIS A 23 -1.97 -6.81 33.28
C HIS A 23 -2.42 -6.04 34.53
N LEU A 24 -1.89 -4.83 34.78
CA LEU A 24 -2.23 -4.03 35.98
C LEU A 24 -3.15 -2.82 35.75
N ARG A 25 -3.75 -2.64 34.57
CA ARG A 25 -4.74 -1.56 34.33
C ARG A 25 -6.06 -1.70 35.10
N GLY A 26 -6.17 -2.68 36.01
CA GLY A 26 -7.28 -2.83 36.94
C GLY A 26 -7.00 -2.38 38.38
N LEU A 27 -5.79 -1.92 38.71
CA LEU A 27 -5.45 -1.47 40.07
C LEU A 27 -4.82 -0.08 40.01
N ALA A 28 -5.61 0.94 40.35
CA ALA A 28 -5.12 2.29 40.58
C ALA A 28 -4.14 2.29 41.76
N ALA A 29 -2.87 2.64 41.49
CA ALA A 29 -1.94 3.05 42.52
C ALA A 29 -1.94 4.60 42.59
N PRO A 30 -2.06 5.19 43.79
CA PRO A 30 -2.04 6.64 43.98
C PRO A 30 -0.61 7.18 43.88
N ASP A 31 -0.50 8.30 43.16
CA ASP A 31 0.52 9.36 43.21
C ASP A 31 1.98 8.98 43.52
N GLY A 32 2.81 9.07 42.48
CA GLY A 32 4.27 9.24 42.61
C GLY A 32 5.12 8.09 42.07
N GLY A 33 5.08 7.86 40.76
CA GLY A 33 6.05 7.02 40.04
C GLY A 33 6.97 7.86 39.14
N PRO A 34 8.24 7.48 38.94
CA PRO A 34 9.19 8.26 38.16
C PRO A 34 8.76 8.34 36.69
N GLU A 35 8.87 9.52 36.09
CA GLU A 35 8.68 9.72 34.65
C GLU A 35 9.67 8.81 33.88
N PHE A 36 9.13 7.88 33.10
CA PHE A 36 9.92 7.10 32.14
C PHE A 36 9.85 7.77 30.78
N VAL A 37 11.02 8.09 30.24
CA VAL A 37 11.20 8.61 28.89
C VAL A 37 11.06 7.46 27.89
N ASP A 38 10.17 7.61 26.90
CA ASP A 38 10.10 6.74 25.73
C ASP A 38 11.42 6.81 24.95
N VAL A 39 12.19 5.72 24.97
CA VAL A 39 13.37 5.57 24.10
C VAL A 39 12.92 4.93 22.80
N VAL A 40 12.51 5.75 21.84
CA VAL A 40 12.45 5.37 20.43
C VAL A 40 13.87 5.41 19.88
N ASN A 41 14.29 4.30 19.26
CA ASN A 41 15.46 4.16 18.37
C ASN A 41 16.82 4.65 18.89
N SER A 42 17.71 3.71 19.22
CA SER A 42 19.03 3.55 18.56
C SER A 42 20.00 2.71 19.41
N SER A 43 19.90 1.39 19.31
CA SER A 43 21.10 0.54 19.35
C SER A 43 20.72 -0.83 18.79
N SER A 44 21.04 -1.00 17.52
CA SER A 44 21.05 -2.28 16.82
C SER A 44 21.78 -3.33 17.66
N CYS A 45 21.03 -4.26 18.23
CA CYS A 45 21.56 -5.61 18.30
C CYS A 45 21.69 -6.05 16.85
N HIS A 46 22.90 -5.89 16.28
CA HIS A 46 23.25 -6.49 15.00
C HIS A 46 23.12 -7.99 15.17
N LEU A 47 21.91 -8.51 14.94
CA LEU A 47 21.75 -9.89 14.55
C LEU A 47 22.60 -10.03 13.29
N GLU A 48 23.59 -10.93 13.32
CA GLU A 48 24.22 -11.40 12.09
C GLU A 48 23.11 -11.61 11.06
N GLU A 49 23.29 -11.06 9.85
CA GLU A 49 22.36 -11.20 8.72
C GLU A 49 22.20 -12.69 8.40
N LYS A 50 21.39 -13.39 9.17
CA LYS A 50 21.03 -14.76 8.87
C LYS A 50 20.09 -14.69 7.67
N PRO A 51 20.42 -15.36 6.56
CA PRO A 51 19.55 -15.36 5.40
C PRO A 51 18.20 -15.95 5.81
N CYS A 52 17.13 -15.30 5.38
CA CYS A 52 15.76 -15.77 5.49
C CYS A 52 15.11 -15.73 4.10
N GLY A 53 13.93 -16.34 3.95
CA GLY A 53 13.24 -16.41 2.67
C GLY A 53 14.02 -17.17 1.59
N PRO A 54 13.92 -16.79 0.30
CA PRO A 54 14.55 -17.54 -0.79
C PRO A 54 16.07 -17.63 -0.67
N SER A 55 16.71 -16.62 -0.06
CA SER A 55 18.15 -16.60 0.20
C SER A 55 18.61 -17.67 1.19
N ALA A 56 17.72 -18.17 2.06
CA ALA A 56 18.03 -19.26 2.98
C ALA A 56 18.05 -20.64 2.30
N ALA A 57 17.43 -20.78 1.13
CA ALA A 57 17.30 -22.04 0.41
C ALA A 57 18.54 -22.39 -0.45
N GLY A 58 19.53 -21.49 -0.55
CA GLY A 58 20.74 -21.68 -1.35
C GLY A 58 20.77 -20.84 -2.63
N THR A 59 21.58 -21.24 -3.62
CA THR A 59 21.75 -20.53 -4.89
C THR A 59 20.38 -20.34 -5.58
N PRO A 60 20.03 -19.12 -6.03
CA PRO A 60 18.75 -18.87 -6.66
C PRO A 60 18.54 -19.81 -7.86
N ALA A 61 17.30 -20.28 -8.04
CA ALA A 61 16.96 -21.10 -9.20
C ALA A 61 17.34 -20.35 -10.49
N PRO A 62 17.83 -21.03 -11.54
CA PRO A 62 18.22 -20.39 -12.79
C PRO A 62 17.09 -19.51 -13.34
N GLY A 63 17.36 -18.21 -13.50
CA GLY A 63 16.39 -17.24 -14.03
C GLY A 63 15.59 -16.45 -13.00
N LEU A 64 15.72 -16.74 -11.69
CA LEU A 64 15.18 -15.88 -10.64
C LEU A 64 16.24 -14.87 -10.18
N GLU A 65 15.85 -13.60 -10.13
CA GLU A 65 16.68 -12.56 -9.53
C GLU A 65 16.90 -12.85 -8.04
N GLY A 66 18.11 -12.63 -7.54
CA GLY A 66 18.41 -12.81 -6.13
C GLY A 66 17.60 -11.82 -5.27
N VAL A 67 16.64 -12.34 -4.51
CA VAL A 67 15.83 -11.55 -3.58
C VAL A 67 16.56 -11.42 -2.25
N ARG A 68 16.86 -10.19 -1.84
CA ARG A 68 17.44 -9.90 -0.53
C ARG A 68 16.34 -9.87 0.53
N CYS A 69 16.53 -10.61 1.61
CA CYS A 69 15.61 -10.58 2.75
C CYS A 69 16.39 -10.42 4.05
N LYS A 70 15.79 -9.71 5.00
CA LYS A 70 16.36 -9.44 6.32
C LYS A 70 15.38 -9.86 7.41
N LEU A 71 15.93 -10.33 8.54
CA LEU A 71 15.12 -10.59 9.73
C LEU A 71 14.88 -9.28 10.47
N GLU A 72 13.62 -8.92 10.67
CA GLU A 72 13.20 -7.81 11.51
C GLU A 72 12.45 -8.33 12.74
N GLY A 73 12.69 -7.71 13.91
CA GLY A 73 12.04 -8.11 15.15
C GLY A 73 13.00 -8.21 16.33
N GLN A 74 12.43 -8.45 17.52
CA GLN A 74 13.23 -8.68 18.72
C GLN A 74 13.49 -10.17 18.85
N LYS A 75 14.78 -10.56 18.88
CA LYS A 75 15.20 -11.91 19.18
C LYS A 75 15.87 -11.94 20.55
N CYS A 76 15.35 -12.73 21.48
CA CYS A 76 16.04 -12.97 22.73
C CYS A 76 17.00 -14.15 22.56
N VAL A 77 18.25 -13.97 22.99
CA VAL A 77 19.26 -15.02 22.93
C VAL A 77 19.20 -15.85 24.21
N ARG A 78 19.22 -17.17 24.07
CA ARG A 78 19.24 -18.12 25.18
C ARG A 78 20.57 -18.00 25.94
N GLU A 79 20.53 -17.45 27.14
CA GLU A 79 21.58 -17.70 28.14
C GLU A 79 20.97 -18.32 29.41
N GLY A 80 21.07 -19.66 29.47
CA GLY A 80 21.20 -20.49 30.68
C GLY A 80 20.10 -20.50 31.75
N SER A 81 19.16 -19.57 31.78
CA SER A 81 18.16 -19.46 32.86
C SER A 81 16.75 -19.89 32.42
N LEU A 82 15.94 -20.39 33.34
CA LEU A 82 14.50 -20.67 33.15
C LEU A 82 13.72 -19.42 32.68
N LEU A 83 14.19 -18.24 33.08
CA LEU A 83 13.65 -16.96 32.65
C LEU A 83 13.99 -16.67 31.18
N ALA A 84 15.19 -17.02 30.71
CA ALA A 84 15.53 -16.96 29.29
C ALA A 84 14.68 -17.92 28.44
N TRP A 85 14.26 -19.07 28.98
CA TRP A 85 13.30 -19.97 28.30
C TRP A 85 11.89 -19.37 28.21
N SER A 86 11.43 -18.70 29.26
CA SER A 86 10.12 -18.03 29.26
C SER A 86 10.13 -16.78 28.35
N LEU A 87 11.27 -16.10 28.27
CA LEU A 87 11.50 -14.97 27.36
C LEU A 87 11.68 -15.42 25.90
N ASP A 88 12.21 -16.62 25.63
CA ASP A 88 12.31 -17.19 24.28
C ASP A 88 10.93 -17.24 23.61
N TYR A 89 9.90 -17.69 24.35
CA TYR A 89 8.51 -17.71 23.89
C TYR A 89 7.97 -16.29 23.59
N LEU A 90 8.34 -15.31 24.42
CA LEU A 90 7.92 -13.91 24.29
C LEU A 90 8.70 -13.14 23.20
N CYS A 91 9.85 -13.65 22.76
CA CYS A 91 10.73 -12.99 21.78
C CYS A 91 10.84 -13.77 20.45
N THR A 92 9.76 -14.44 20.05
CA THR A 92 9.64 -15.13 18.76
C THR A 92 9.07 -14.25 17.65
N GLU A 93 8.83 -12.96 17.90
CA GLU A 93 8.32 -12.02 16.90
C GLU A 93 9.39 -11.59 15.88
N VAL A 94 9.94 -12.55 15.15
CA VAL A 94 10.86 -12.29 14.03
C VAL A 94 10.12 -12.50 12.72
N THR A 95 10.09 -11.47 11.88
CA THR A 95 9.59 -11.51 10.51
C THR A 95 10.76 -11.51 9.54
N CYS A 96 10.67 -12.32 8.49
CA CYS A 96 11.50 -12.13 7.32
C CYS A 96 10.86 -11.04 6.46
N ILE A 97 11.61 -10.01 6.08
CA ILE A 97 11.15 -8.92 5.21
C ILE A 97 12.04 -8.91 3.98
N CYS A 98 11.43 -9.10 2.82
CA CYS A 98 12.14 -9.12 1.54
C CYS A 98 12.08 -7.76 0.84
N GLU A 99 13.18 -7.38 0.20
CA GLU A 99 13.23 -6.26 -0.72
C GLU A 99 12.64 -6.67 -2.08
N PRO A 100 11.97 -5.75 -2.81
CA PRO A 100 11.58 -6.00 -4.18
C PRO A 100 12.79 -6.29 -5.09
N SER A 101 12.59 -7.26 -5.99
CA SER A 101 13.52 -7.59 -7.07
C SER A 101 13.72 -6.40 -8.02
N SER A 102 14.76 -6.43 -8.85
CA SER A 102 14.98 -5.37 -9.84
C SER A 102 13.86 -5.32 -10.88
N GLY A 103 13.31 -6.48 -11.28
CA GLY A 103 12.11 -6.57 -12.11
C GLY A 103 10.90 -5.88 -11.47
N THR A 104 10.61 -6.17 -10.19
CA THR A 104 9.49 -5.54 -9.47
C THR A 104 9.71 -4.04 -9.29
N LYS A 105 10.94 -3.59 -8.97
CA LYS A 105 11.31 -2.18 -8.87
C LYS A 105 11.02 -1.41 -10.18
N ARG A 106 11.31 -2.01 -11.34
CA ARG A 106 11.01 -1.40 -12.65
C ARG A 106 9.50 -1.30 -12.94
N LEU A 107 8.69 -2.18 -12.37
CA LEU A 107 7.23 -2.17 -12.50
C LEU A 107 6.55 -1.20 -11.51
N ALA A 108 7.26 -0.68 -10.51
CA ALA A 108 6.71 0.22 -9.50
C ALA A 108 6.01 1.44 -10.12
N LYS A 109 6.61 2.06 -11.15
CA LYS A 109 5.99 3.19 -11.84
C LYS A 109 4.69 2.81 -12.53
N VAL A 110 4.64 1.67 -13.24
CA VAL A 110 3.43 1.21 -13.94
C VAL A 110 2.30 0.96 -12.95
N GLY A 111 2.58 0.22 -11.87
CA GLY A 111 1.59 -0.03 -10.83
C GLY A 111 1.10 1.25 -10.16
N LEU A 112 2.00 2.20 -9.89
CA LEU A 112 1.59 3.50 -9.36
C LEU A 112 0.73 4.25 -10.39
N MET A 113 1.11 4.31 -11.67
CA MET A 113 0.29 4.94 -12.69
C MET A 113 -1.08 4.27 -12.86
N GLY A 114 -1.18 2.95 -12.67
CA GLY A 114 -2.46 2.23 -12.61
C GLY A 114 -3.33 2.67 -11.44
N ALA A 115 -2.76 2.80 -10.24
CA ALA A 115 -3.46 3.33 -9.08
C ALA A 115 -3.96 4.78 -9.31
N GLY A 116 -3.18 5.62 -9.98
CA GLY A 116 -3.64 6.97 -10.36
C GLY A 116 -4.72 6.95 -11.45
N SER A 117 -4.68 5.99 -12.35
CA SER A 117 -5.62 5.85 -13.47
C SER A 117 -7.05 5.61 -13.00
N VAL A 118 -7.24 4.73 -12.01
CA VAL A 118 -8.58 4.45 -11.45
C VAL A 118 -9.18 5.67 -10.77
N MET A 119 -8.34 6.55 -10.21
CA MET A 119 -8.78 7.78 -9.56
C MET A 119 -9.23 8.88 -10.54
N THR A 120 -9.09 8.66 -11.85
CA THR A 120 -9.55 9.60 -12.89
C THR A 120 -11.02 9.40 -13.29
N SER A 121 -11.68 8.34 -12.79
CA SER A 121 -13.11 8.08 -12.97
C SER A 121 -13.87 8.50 -11.72
N ALA A 122 -14.93 9.26 -11.88
CA ALA A 122 -15.82 9.67 -10.80
C ALA A 122 -16.97 8.67 -10.54
N ASP A 123 -17.37 7.87 -11.51
CA ASP A 123 -18.42 6.87 -11.37
C ASP A 123 -18.10 5.61 -12.19
N PHE A 124 -17.78 4.52 -11.51
CA PHE A 124 -17.47 3.27 -12.18
C PHE A 124 -18.69 2.63 -12.85
N TYR A 125 -19.92 3.02 -12.47
CA TYR A 125 -21.15 2.55 -13.11
C TYR A 125 -21.50 3.31 -14.41
N ASP A 126 -21.00 4.54 -14.59
CA ASP A 126 -21.26 5.33 -15.79
C ASP A 126 -20.31 4.91 -16.92
N ALA A 127 -20.81 4.20 -17.93
CA ALA A 127 -19.99 3.74 -19.05
C ALA A 127 -19.30 4.89 -19.83
N SER A 128 -19.79 6.13 -19.74
CA SER A 128 -19.18 7.30 -20.38
C SER A 128 -18.12 8.01 -19.53
N ASP A 129 -18.01 7.67 -18.24
CA ASP A 129 -16.93 8.13 -17.38
C ASP A 129 -15.69 7.22 -17.53
N GLU A 130 -14.90 7.46 -18.56
CA GLU A 130 -13.74 6.64 -18.87
C GLU A 130 -12.58 6.89 -17.90
N MET A 131 -11.96 5.81 -17.41
CA MET A 131 -10.65 5.91 -16.75
C MET A 131 -9.58 6.27 -17.78
N GLN A 132 -8.71 7.21 -17.44
CA GLN A 132 -7.48 7.43 -18.17
C GLN A 132 -6.62 6.16 -18.14
N ALA A 133 -5.91 5.89 -19.22
CA ALA A 133 -4.93 4.82 -19.25
C ALA A 133 -3.70 5.17 -18.39
N PRO A 134 -2.95 4.17 -17.89
CA PRO A 134 -1.70 4.40 -17.19
C PRO A 134 -0.72 5.20 -18.04
N GLN A 135 -0.19 6.29 -17.48
CA GLN A 135 0.75 7.20 -18.16
C GLN A 135 2.20 6.67 -18.17
N CYS A 136 2.33 5.35 -18.37
CA CYS A 136 3.57 4.62 -18.50
C CYS A 136 3.32 3.44 -19.43
N GLY A 137 4.10 3.33 -20.51
CA GLY A 137 3.85 2.34 -21.56
C GLY A 137 2.77 2.77 -22.55
N ALA A 138 2.41 1.86 -23.46
CA ALA A 138 1.46 2.11 -24.55
C ALA A 138 0.55 0.89 -24.79
N GLY A 139 -0.43 1.07 -25.68
CA GLY A 139 -1.34 0.00 -26.09
C GLY A 139 -2.28 -0.48 -24.99
N TRP A 140 -2.61 0.40 -24.05
CA TRP A 140 -3.49 0.08 -22.94
C TRP A 140 -4.93 -0.06 -23.39
N THR A 141 -5.58 -1.13 -22.94
CA THR A 141 -7.05 -1.25 -22.90
C THR A 141 -7.49 -1.28 -21.45
N SER A 142 -8.62 -0.66 -21.14
CA SER A 142 -9.16 -0.58 -19.78
C SER A 142 -10.55 -1.23 -19.67
N LEU A 143 -10.86 -1.73 -18.48
CA LEU A 143 -12.17 -2.22 -18.09
C LEU A 143 -12.45 -1.81 -16.63
N LYS A 144 -13.62 -1.22 -16.39
CA LYS A 144 -14.11 -0.93 -15.04
C LYS A 144 -14.78 -2.18 -14.46
N ILE A 145 -14.43 -2.51 -13.23
CA ILE A 145 -15.01 -3.61 -12.46
C ILE A 145 -15.50 -2.98 -11.17
N VAL A 146 -16.80 -3.08 -10.90
CA VAL A 146 -17.41 -2.46 -9.73
C VAL A 146 -18.50 -3.35 -9.18
N GLU A 147 -18.53 -3.47 -7.86
CA GLU A 147 -19.61 -4.10 -7.10
C GLU A 147 -20.02 -3.21 -5.94
N ARG A 148 -21.27 -3.35 -5.51
CA ARG A 148 -21.82 -2.55 -4.41
C ARG A 148 -22.10 -3.43 -3.19
N LEU A 149 -21.52 -3.04 -2.06
CA LEU A 149 -21.85 -3.56 -0.75
C LEU A 149 -22.97 -2.73 -0.14
N GLU A 150 -24.20 -3.24 -0.16
CA GLU A 150 -25.39 -2.62 0.44
C GLU A 150 -25.48 -2.89 1.95
N GLY A 151 -26.19 -2.03 2.68
CA GLY A 151 -26.50 -2.22 4.10
C GLY A 151 -25.31 -2.01 5.04
N ILE A 152 -24.32 -1.20 4.65
CA ILE A 152 -23.07 -1.04 5.41
C ILE A 152 -23.31 -0.53 6.83
N ASP A 153 -24.33 0.31 7.07
CA ASP A 153 -24.63 0.83 8.40
C ASP A 153 -25.07 -0.27 9.38
N SER A 154 -25.69 -1.33 8.85
CA SER A 154 -26.12 -2.49 9.65
C SER A 154 -24.95 -3.36 10.12
N LEU A 155 -23.78 -3.20 9.51
CA LEU A 155 -22.58 -3.95 9.89
C LEU A 155 -21.92 -3.39 11.15
N PHE A 156 -22.21 -2.15 11.54
CA PHE A 156 -21.65 -1.53 12.74
C PHE A 156 -22.46 -1.89 13.99
N SER A 157 -21.77 -2.33 15.05
CA SER A 157 -22.31 -2.22 16.40
C SER A 157 -22.51 -0.74 16.78
N PRO A 158 -23.37 -0.42 17.77
CA PRO A 158 -23.51 0.95 18.26
C PRO A 158 -22.18 1.59 18.67
N GLU A 159 -21.30 0.82 19.32
CA GLU A 159 -19.98 1.26 19.77
C GLU A 159 -19.04 1.50 18.58
N GLU A 160 -18.97 0.57 17.62
CA GLU A 160 -18.17 0.72 16.41
C GLU A 160 -18.61 1.94 15.60
N ARG A 161 -19.93 2.16 15.49
CA ARG A 161 -20.47 3.33 14.81
C ARG A 161 -20.01 4.63 15.47
N GLN A 162 -20.12 4.72 16.79
CA GLN A 162 -19.69 5.90 17.54
C GLN A 162 -18.19 6.14 17.36
N GLN A 163 -17.37 5.09 17.49
CA GLN A 163 -15.91 5.17 17.30
C GLN A 163 -15.55 5.60 15.86
N GLY A 164 -16.22 5.03 14.86
CA GLY A 164 -16.04 5.42 13.46
C GLY A 164 -16.40 6.88 13.20
N GLN A 165 -17.50 7.36 13.78
CA GLN A 165 -17.91 8.77 13.66
C GLN A 165 -16.94 9.72 14.39
N ASP A 166 -16.43 9.34 15.56
CA ASP A 166 -15.44 10.14 16.30
C ASP A 166 -14.11 10.20 15.53
N TRP A 167 -13.68 9.08 14.95
CA TRP A 167 -12.51 9.04 14.09
C TRP A 167 -12.68 9.92 12.84
N LEU A 168 -13.80 9.80 12.12
CA LEU A 168 -14.06 10.64 10.94
C LEU A 168 -14.17 12.12 11.29
N ARG A 169 -14.67 12.48 12.48
CA ARG A 169 -14.66 13.87 12.99
C ARG A 169 -13.24 14.43 13.06
N ASN A 170 -12.29 13.62 13.48
CA ASN A 170 -10.90 14.04 13.65
C ASN A 170 -10.09 13.98 12.36
N VAL A 171 -10.42 13.06 11.45
CA VAL A 171 -9.69 12.85 10.21
C VAL A 171 -10.29 13.72 9.10
N VAL A 172 -11.57 13.55 8.78
CA VAL A 172 -12.26 14.29 7.71
C VAL A 172 -13.52 14.99 8.24
N PRO A 173 -13.40 16.11 8.99
CA PRO A 173 -14.52 16.72 9.72
C PRO A 173 -15.77 16.98 8.88
N GLY A 174 -15.62 17.32 7.60
CA GLY A 174 -16.73 17.57 6.69
C GLY A 174 -17.56 16.33 6.31
N LYS A 175 -17.04 15.11 6.48
CA LYS A 175 -17.70 13.86 6.07
C LYS A 175 -18.62 13.28 7.15
N VAL A 176 -18.30 13.48 8.43
CA VAL A 176 -19.07 12.87 9.54
C VAL A 176 -20.53 13.34 9.62
N ASN A 177 -20.80 14.60 9.30
CA ASN A 177 -22.14 15.17 9.32
C ASN A 177 -23.09 14.46 8.33
N ASN A 178 -22.51 13.76 7.36
CA ASN A 178 -23.21 13.03 6.33
C ASN A 178 -23.28 11.52 6.59
N TRP A 179 -22.86 11.01 7.77
CA TRP A 179 -22.78 9.57 8.03
C TRP A 179 -24.02 8.79 7.52
N ASN A 180 -25.23 9.27 7.79
CA ASN A 180 -26.48 8.58 7.42
C ASN A 180 -26.91 8.77 5.96
N THR A 181 -26.12 9.43 5.11
CA THR A 181 -26.52 9.75 3.72
C THR A 181 -26.22 8.65 2.71
N THR A 182 -25.47 7.61 3.11
CA THR A 182 -25.09 6.51 2.21
C THR A 182 -25.05 5.22 3.00
N ASP A 183 -25.90 4.25 2.68
CA ASP A 183 -25.91 2.91 3.31
C ASP A 183 -25.24 1.85 2.43
N TYR A 184 -24.33 2.27 1.55
CA TYR A 184 -23.58 1.37 0.70
C TYR A 184 -22.12 1.83 0.55
N ALA A 185 -21.28 0.93 0.09
CA ALA A 185 -19.93 1.22 -0.40
C ALA A 185 -19.72 0.56 -1.76
N ASP A 186 -19.15 1.30 -2.70
CA ASP A 186 -18.78 0.75 -4.00
C ASP A 186 -17.34 0.25 -3.91
N THR A 187 -17.10 -0.99 -4.32
CA THR A 187 -15.74 -1.55 -4.44
C THR A 187 -15.34 -1.43 -5.90
N GLU A 188 -14.35 -0.59 -6.20
CA GLU A 188 -14.02 -0.15 -7.56
C GLU A 188 -12.60 -0.61 -7.95
N VAL A 189 -12.49 -1.31 -9.09
CA VAL A 189 -11.22 -1.84 -9.64
C VAL A 189 -11.12 -1.55 -11.13
N GLY A 190 -10.00 -1.00 -11.57
CA GLY A 190 -9.66 -0.88 -12.99
C GLY A 190 -8.78 -2.05 -13.42
N LEU A 191 -9.19 -2.76 -14.47
CA LEU A 191 -8.32 -3.68 -15.20
C LEU A 191 -7.69 -2.95 -16.38
N PHE A 192 -6.37 -2.97 -16.48
CA PHE A 192 -5.60 -2.47 -17.61
C PHE A 192 -4.78 -3.59 -18.24
N MET A 193 -4.80 -3.69 -19.57
CA MET A 193 -4.03 -4.69 -20.31
C MET A 193 -3.18 -4.01 -21.38
N SER A 194 -1.94 -4.48 -21.54
CA SER A 194 -1.05 -4.04 -22.63
C SER A 194 -0.39 -5.27 -23.27
N GLY A 195 -0.37 -5.31 -24.59
CA GLY A 195 0.19 -6.44 -25.37
C GLY A 195 1.70 -6.40 -25.55
N GLU A 196 2.33 -5.23 -25.40
CA GLU A 196 3.76 -5.02 -25.63
C GLU A 196 4.32 -4.03 -24.61
N HIS A 197 4.56 -4.51 -23.39
CA HIS A 197 5.15 -3.72 -22.33
C HIS A 197 6.44 -4.36 -21.82
N GLU A 198 7.41 -3.58 -21.36
CA GLU A 198 8.63 -4.16 -20.80
C GLU A 198 8.35 -4.74 -19.41
N VAL A 199 8.45 -6.07 -19.29
CA VAL A 199 8.17 -6.82 -18.05
C VAL A 199 9.43 -7.07 -17.22
N SER A 200 10.60 -7.05 -17.88
CA SER A 200 11.92 -7.01 -17.27
C SER A 200 12.90 -6.35 -18.23
N LYS A 201 14.11 -5.99 -17.78
CA LYS A 201 15.06 -5.21 -18.59
C LYS A 201 15.34 -5.88 -19.94
N GLY A 202 14.99 -5.20 -21.03
CA GLY A 202 15.16 -5.67 -22.40
C GLY A 202 14.15 -6.75 -22.85
N LYS A 203 13.19 -7.15 -22.00
CA LYS A 203 12.16 -8.14 -22.32
C LYS A 203 10.79 -7.48 -22.34
N ARG A 204 10.16 -7.49 -23.51
CA ARG A 204 8.75 -7.12 -23.68
C ARG A 204 7.84 -8.33 -23.51
N GLY A 205 6.64 -8.10 -22.99
CA GLY A 205 5.62 -9.10 -22.74
C GLY A 205 4.25 -8.46 -22.50
N LYS A 206 3.24 -9.31 -22.31
CA LYS A 206 1.87 -8.94 -22.02
C LYS A 206 1.73 -8.59 -20.54
N LEU A 207 1.14 -7.44 -20.24
CA LEU A 207 0.77 -7.04 -18.89
C LEU A 207 -0.72 -7.08 -18.69
N CYS A 208 -1.13 -7.61 -17.54
CA CYS A 208 -2.45 -7.41 -16.97
C CYS A 208 -2.28 -6.72 -15.63
N MET A 209 -3.05 -5.67 -15.36
CA MET A 209 -2.94 -4.89 -14.14
C MET A 209 -4.32 -4.64 -13.54
N PHE A 210 -4.51 -5.07 -12.29
CA PHE A 210 -5.65 -4.64 -11.48
C PHE A 210 -5.20 -3.51 -10.56
N SER A 211 -5.86 -2.37 -10.68
CA SER A 211 -5.63 -1.22 -9.81
C SER A 211 -6.89 -0.93 -9.02
N TRP A 212 -6.74 -0.74 -7.72
CA TRP A 212 -7.84 -0.55 -6.78
C TRP A 212 -8.01 0.93 -6.44
N GLN A 213 -9.26 1.37 -6.45
CA GLN A 213 -9.62 2.73 -6.10
C GLN A 213 -9.39 3.00 -4.61
N GLY A 214 -8.85 4.18 -4.30
CA GLY A 214 -8.68 4.65 -2.93
C GLY A 214 -9.95 5.24 -2.31
N SER A 215 -9.87 5.65 -1.04
CA SER A 215 -11.01 6.22 -0.31
C SER A 215 -11.46 7.56 -0.91
N ARG A 216 -12.74 7.67 -1.27
CA ARG A 216 -13.30 8.89 -1.88
C ARG A 216 -14.70 9.21 -1.37
N ARG A 217 -15.62 8.26 -1.54
CA ARG A 217 -17.03 8.37 -1.14
C ARG A 217 -17.17 8.04 0.34
N LEU A 218 -18.27 8.46 0.94
CA LEU A 218 -18.54 8.21 2.36
C LEU A 218 -18.59 6.71 2.69
N GLY A 219 -19.08 5.87 1.77
CA GLY A 219 -19.05 4.41 1.91
C GLY A 219 -17.64 3.88 2.19
N ASP A 220 -16.65 4.34 1.44
CA ASP A 220 -15.24 3.95 1.60
C ASP A 220 -14.69 4.35 2.98
N TRP A 221 -15.09 5.51 3.48
CA TRP A 221 -14.74 5.96 4.82
C TRP A 221 -15.38 5.11 5.92
N LYS A 222 -16.60 4.59 5.68
CA LYS A 222 -17.22 3.61 6.57
C LYS A 222 -16.51 2.25 6.50
N ILE A 223 -16.07 1.83 5.32
CA ILE A 223 -15.21 0.64 5.17
C ILE A 223 -13.95 0.78 6.01
N ASN A 224 -13.27 1.92 5.96
CA ASN A 224 -12.10 2.19 6.80
C ASN A 224 -12.43 2.21 8.31
N ALA A 225 -13.63 2.65 8.69
CA ALA A 225 -14.08 2.68 10.08
C ALA A 225 -14.45 1.29 10.63
N LEU A 226 -14.70 0.29 9.77
CA LEU A 226 -14.89 -1.11 10.16
C LEU A 226 -13.54 -1.81 10.36
N TYR A 227 -12.72 -1.29 11.27
CA TYR A 227 -11.32 -1.69 11.44
C TYR A 227 -11.10 -2.95 12.28
N ASN A 228 -12.14 -3.49 12.92
CA ASN A 228 -12.01 -4.68 13.75
C ASN A 228 -11.49 -5.86 12.90
N GLU A 229 -10.48 -6.55 13.42
CA GLU A 229 -9.82 -7.65 12.72
C GLU A 229 -10.76 -8.86 12.61
N VAL A 230 -10.82 -9.44 11.42
CA VAL A 230 -11.51 -10.69 11.13
C VAL A 230 -10.58 -11.64 10.37
N PRO A 231 -10.77 -12.96 10.47
CA PRO A 231 -10.07 -13.91 9.61
C PRO A 231 -10.34 -13.63 8.14
N PHE A 232 -9.29 -13.60 7.32
CA PHE A 232 -9.40 -13.48 5.87
C PHE A 232 -9.45 -14.87 5.24
N SER A 233 -10.59 -15.20 4.64
CA SER A 233 -10.89 -16.57 4.18
C SER A 233 -10.10 -17.04 2.95
N TYR A 234 -9.35 -16.15 2.31
CA TYR A 234 -8.66 -16.42 1.04
C TYR A 234 -7.13 -16.54 1.20
N GLY A 235 -6.63 -16.61 2.43
CA GLY A 235 -5.22 -16.91 2.72
C GLY A 235 -4.88 -18.40 2.56
N PRO A 236 -3.57 -18.76 2.60
CA PRO A 236 -3.13 -20.14 2.47
C PRO A 236 -3.69 -21.06 3.58
N PRO A 237 -3.98 -22.33 3.28
CA PRO A 237 -4.47 -23.26 4.27
C PRO A 237 -3.45 -23.45 5.40
N GLY A 238 -3.91 -23.30 6.65
CA GLY A 238 -3.06 -23.44 7.84
C GLY A 238 -2.24 -22.20 8.20
N VAL A 239 -2.36 -21.11 7.42
CA VAL A 239 -1.76 -19.81 7.74
C VAL A 239 -2.86 -18.87 8.22
N GLU A 240 -2.74 -18.37 9.45
CA GLU A 240 -3.68 -17.38 9.96
C GLU A 240 -3.45 -16.04 9.25
N VAL A 241 -4.45 -15.58 8.51
CA VAL A 241 -4.45 -14.26 7.87
C VAL A 241 -5.63 -13.47 8.44
N THR A 242 -5.39 -12.24 8.86
CA THR A 242 -6.44 -11.34 9.35
C THR A 242 -6.45 -10.05 8.55
N SER A 243 -7.59 -9.36 8.57
CA SER A 243 -7.78 -8.09 7.88
C SER A 243 -8.83 -7.25 8.60
N PRO A 244 -8.79 -5.90 8.49
CA PRO A 244 -9.92 -5.05 8.85
C PRO A 244 -11.22 -5.55 8.22
N ARG A 245 -12.28 -5.72 9.02
CA ARG A 245 -13.58 -6.26 8.58
C ARG A 245 -14.13 -5.55 7.35
N GLY A 246 -14.05 -4.22 7.29
CA GLY A 246 -14.51 -3.46 6.14
C GLY A 246 -13.77 -3.84 4.84
N MET A 247 -12.44 -3.97 4.89
CA MET A 247 -11.64 -4.33 3.72
C MET A 247 -11.92 -5.77 3.29
N ALA A 248 -12.02 -6.70 4.24
CA ALA A 248 -12.38 -8.09 3.96
C ALA A 248 -13.75 -8.18 3.27
N LEU A 249 -14.76 -7.45 3.76
CA LEU A 249 -16.10 -7.42 3.15
C LEU A 249 -16.12 -6.75 1.77
N SER A 250 -15.37 -5.66 1.59
CA SER A 250 -15.26 -4.99 0.29
C SER A 250 -14.62 -5.92 -0.74
N TYR A 251 -13.49 -6.55 -0.38
CA TYR A 251 -12.83 -7.52 -1.24
C TYR A 251 -13.75 -8.71 -1.57
N ASP A 252 -14.41 -9.27 -0.57
CA ASP A 252 -15.33 -10.40 -0.73
C ASP A 252 -16.47 -10.08 -1.72
N SER A 253 -17.03 -8.87 -1.63
CA SER A 253 -18.13 -8.42 -2.49
C SER A 253 -17.81 -8.47 -4.00
N ILE A 254 -16.54 -8.28 -4.37
CA ILE A 254 -16.10 -8.20 -5.78
C ILE A 254 -15.26 -9.39 -6.23
N ARG A 255 -14.80 -10.24 -5.30
CA ARG A 255 -13.81 -11.30 -5.57
C ARG A 255 -14.20 -12.21 -6.73
N ALA A 256 -15.42 -12.72 -6.76
CA ALA A 256 -15.87 -13.66 -7.79
C ALA A 256 -15.83 -13.02 -9.19
N LEU A 257 -16.21 -11.74 -9.28
CA LEU A 257 -16.14 -10.97 -10.51
C LEU A 257 -14.69 -10.72 -10.94
N LEU A 258 -13.78 -10.42 -10.01
CA LEU A 258 -12.35 -10.26 -10.29
C LEU A 258 -11.74 -11.53 -10.85
N TYR A 259 -11.94 -12.67 -10.19
CA TYR A 259 -11.38 -13.95 -10.63
C TYR A 259 -11.90 -14.35 -12.01
N ARG A 260 -13.21 -14.21 -12.25
CA ARG A 260 -13.80 -14.43 -13.57
C ARG A 260 -13.17 -13.52 -14.62
N THR A 261 -13.04 -12.23 -14.32
CA THR A 261 -12.45 -11.26 -15.26
C THR A 261 -10.99 -11.58 -15.54
N PHE A 262 -10.20 -11.96 -14.53
CA PHE A 262 -8.81 -12.39 -14.69
C PHE A 262 -8.71 -13.59 -15.64
N THR A 263 -9.49 -14.63 -15.40
CA THR A 263 -9.50 -15.84 -16.25
C THR A 263 -9.92 -15.54 -17.69
N GLU A 264 -10.97 -14.74 -17.88
CA GLU A 264 -11.49 -14.40 -19.22
C GLU A 264 -10.62 -13.42 -20.00
N ARG A 265 -9.90 -12.51 -19.33
CA ARG A 265 -9.19 -11.40 -19.98
C ARG A 265 -7.68 -11.53 -19.92
N CYS A 266 -7.15 -11.95 -18.78
CA CYS A 266 -5.71 -11.99 -18.51
C CYS A 266 -5.09 -13.38 -18.64
N CYS A 267 -5.92 -14.42 -18.65
CA CYS A 267 -5.50 -15.81 -18.86
C CYS A 267 -6.36 -16.54 -19.92
N SER A 268 -6.68 -15.84 -20.99
CA SER A 268 -7.40 -16.42 -22.13
C SER A 268 -6.44 -16.94 -23.20
N ASP A 269 -6.96 -17.73 -24.14
CA ASP A 269 -6.21 -18.19 -25.32
C ASP A 269 -5.71 -17.02 -26.18
N SER A 270 -6.47 -15.91 -26.24
CA SER A 270 -6.08 -14.71 -26.99
C SER A 270 -5.07 -13.83 -26.23
N PHE A 271 -5.12 -13.86 -24.90
CA PHE A 271 -4.31 -13.00 -24.05
C PHE A 271 -3.97 -13.73 -22.74
N THR A 272 -2.71 -14.14 -22.64
CA THR A 272 -2.11 -14.68 -21.43
C THR A 272 -1.05 -13.70 -20.96
N ALA A 273 -1.25 -13.08 -19.80
CA ALA A 273 -0.32 -12.11 -19.26
C ALA A 273 1.01 -12.77 -18.87
N ASP A 274 2.13 -12.17 -19.25
CA ASP A 274 3.47 -12.55 -18.75
C ASP A 274 3.68 -12.05 -17.31
N LYS A 275 3.01 -10.95 -16.94
CA LYS A 275 3.02 -10.40 -15.59
C LYS A 275 1.64 -9.85 -15.21
N LEU A 276 1.22 -10.18 -13.99
CA LEU A 276 0.07 -9.63 -13.30
C LEU A 276 0.56 -8.53 -12.33
N ILE A 277 0.07 -7.31 -12.49
CA ILE A 277 0.33 -6.20 -11.58
C ILE A 277 -0.91 -5.98 -10.71
N ILE A 278 -0.73 -5.89 -9.41
CA ILE A 278 -1.80 -5.57 -8.45
C ILE A 278 -1.37 -4.30 -7.73
N SER A 279 -2.21 -3.27 -7.77
CA SER A 279 -1.82 -1.94 -7.29
C SER A 279 -2.96 -1.18 -6.66
N GLY A 280 -2.63 -0.18 -5.84
CA GLY A 280 -3.62 0.71 -5.27
C GLY A 280 -3.00 1.82 -4.43
N HIS A 281 -3.83 2.76 -4.01
CA HIS A 281 -3.48 3.83 -3.07
C HIS A 281 -4.48 3.87 -1.91
N SER A 282 -4.00 4.20 -0.69
CA SER A 282 -4.87 4.31 0.50
C SER A 282 -5.66 3.01 0.73
N LEU A 283 -6.98 3.07 0.95
CA LEU A 283 -7.85 1.89 0.99
C LEU A 283 -7.60 0.91 -0.17
N GLY A 284 -7.40 1.44 -1.39
CA GLY A 284 -7.12 0.63 -2.57
C GLY A 284 -5.82 -0.16 -2.45
N ALA A 285 -4.79 0.39 -1.77
CA ALA A 285 -3.57 -0.36 -1.49
C ALA A 285 -3.81 -1.50 -0.48
N GLY A 286 -4.66 -1.29 0.53
CA GLY A 286 -5.08 -2.38 1.43
C GLY A 286 -5.82 -3.50 0.69
N LEU A 287 -6.75 -3.14 -0.20
CA LEU A 287 -7.47 -4.11 -1.04
C LEU A 287 -6.56 -4.80 -2.06
N ALA A 288 -5.57 -4.09 -2.61
CA ALA A 288 -4.55 -4.64 -3.49
C ALA A 288 -3.70 -5.71 -2.78
N GLU A 289 -3.37 -5.51 -1.50
CA GLU A 289 -2.67 -6.51 -0.72
C GLU A 289 -3.54 -7.75 -0.46
N LEU A 290 -4.82 -7.61 -0.11
CA LEU A 290 -5.75 -8.74 0.02
C LEU A 290 -5.93 -9.50 -1.30
N HIS A 291 -6.00 -8.78 -2.41
CA HIS A 291 -6.02 -9.35 -3.76
C HIS A 291 -4.75 -10.16 -4.01
N ALA A 292 -3.56 -9.62 -3.69
CA ALA A 292 -2.30 -10.34 -3.89
C ALA A 292 -2.25 -11.65 -3.08
N ILE A 293 -2.75 -11.64 -1.84
CA ILE A 293 -2.86 -12.83 -0.99
C ILE A 293 -3.76 -13.89 -1.65
N ASP A 294 -4.96 -13.52 -2.11
CA ASP A 294 -5.85 -14.47 -2.79
C ASP A 294 -5.25 -14.96 -4.12
N ALA A 295 -4.61 -14.07 -4.89
CA ALA A 295 -4.04 -14.41 -6.20
C ALA A 295 -2.92 -15.44 -6.09
N VAL A 296 -1.96 -15.24 -5.17
CA VAL A 296 -0.85 -16.20 -4.97
C VAL A 296 -1.33 -17.51 -4.34
N THR A 297 -2.44 -17.49 -3.61
CA THR A 297 -2.96 -18.68 -2.92
C THR A 297 -3.88 -19.52 -3.80
N ASN A 298 -4.78 -18.88 -4.55
CA ASN A 298 -5.95 -19.54 -5.14
C ASN A 298 -6.07 -19.33 -6.66
N TRP A 299 -5.30 -18.43 -7.27
CA TRP A 299 -5.46 -18.13 -8.69
C TRP A 299 -4.47 -18.93 -9.54
N GLN A 300 -4.94 -19.30 -10.72
CA GLN A 300 -4.19 -20.11 -11.66
C GLN A 300 -4.33 -19.54 -13.06
N CYS A 301 -3.29 -19.71 -13.86
CA CYS A 301 -3.33 -19.41 -15.27
C CYS A 301 -2.82 -20.58 -16.10
N GLY A 302 -3.66 -21.13 -16.99
CA GLY A 302 -3.35 -22.33 -17.76
C GLY A 302 -3.09 -23.57 -16.89
N GLY A 303 -3.75 -23.66 -15.72
CA GLY A 303 -3.54 -24.73 -14.74
C GLY A 303 -2.26 -24.62 -13.91
N ARG A 304 -1.52 -23.50 -14.03
CA ARG A 304 -0.33 -23.20 -13.23
C ARG A 304 -0.66 -22.15 -12.17
N ASP A 305 -0.25 -22.40 -10.92
CA ASP A 305 -0.36 -21.42 -9.84
C ASP A 305 0.48 -20.16 -10.13
N LEU A 306 -0.01 -19.01 -9.67
CA LEU A 306 0.71 -17.74 -9.78
C LEU A 306 1.68 -17.59 -8.59
N GLY A 307 2.92 -17.17 -8.87
CA GLY A 307 3.93 -16.91 -7.84
C GLY A 307 4.65 -15.57 -7.99
N ALA A 308 5.77 -15.40 -7.29
CA ALA A 308 6.62 -14.21 -7.35
C ALA A 308 7.13 -13.91 -8.78
N GLY A 309 7.30 -14.95 -9.60
CA GLY A 309 7.65 -14.84 -11.01
C GLY A 309 6.54 -14.19 -11.85
N ASP A 310 5.29 -14.27 -11.43
CA ASP A 310 4.11 -13.87 -12.22
C ASP A 310 3.45 -12.59 -11.70
N ILE A 311 3.55 -12.33 -10.40
CA ILE A 311 2.87 -11.22 -9.73
C ILE A 311 3.88 -10.09 -9.46
N ALA A 312 3.42 -8.84 -9.54
CA ALA A 312 4.08 -7.68 -8.97
C ALA A 312 3.03 -6.84 -8.22
N VAL A 313 3.32 -6.45 -6.99
CA VAL A 313 2.40 -5.73 -6.11
C VAL A 313 2.97 -4.35 -5.82
N VAL A 314 2.19 -3.30 -6.04
CA VAL A 314 2.60 -1.90 -5.82
C VAL A 314 1.60 -1.22 -4.90
N LEU A 315 2.01 -1.01 -3.65
CA LEU A 315 1.17 -0.47 -2.59
C LEU A 315 1.63 0.96 -2.28
N ALA A 316 0.79 1.95 -2.58
CA ALA A 316 1.07 3.35 -2.22
C ALA A 316 0.22 3.77 -1.02
N ALA A 317 0.85 4.26 0.05
CA ALA A 317 0.14 4.61 1.26
C ALA A 317 -0.78 3.49 1.81
N PRO A 318 -0.38 2.20 1.79
CA PRO A 318 -1.27 1.18 2.31
C PRO A 318 -1.60 1.49 3.76
N PRO A 319 -2.89 1.39 4.15
CA PRO A 319 -3.21 1.37 5.57
C PRO A 319 -2.35 0.29 6.18
N LEU A 320 -1.72 0.59 7.31
CA LEU A 320 -1.06 -0.43 8.09
C LEU A 320 -2.07 -1.60 8.21
N MET A 321 -1.69 -2.81 7.84
CA MET A 321 -2.57 -3.96 7.99
C MET A 321 -2.02 -4.87 9.09
N VAL A 322 -2.93 -5.62 9.72
CA VAL A 322 -2.57 -6.66 10.67
C VAL A 322 -2.27 -7.92 9.88
N GLN A 323 -1.16 -7.93 9.15
CA GLN A 323 -0.65 -9.21 8.71
C GLN A 323 -0.04 -9.90 9.91
N THR A 324 -0.51 -11.11 10.20
CA THR A 324 0.11 -11.94 11.22
C THR A 324 1.56 -12.23 10.81
N LEU A 325 2.42 -12.54 11.78
CA LEU A 325 3.79 -12.96 11.49
C LEU A 325 3.83 -14.18 10.56
N ALA A 326 2.84 -15.08 10.70
CA ALA A 326 2.68 -16.24 9.84
C ALA A 326 2.38 -15.82 8.40
N ALA A 327 1.45 -14.88 8.19
CA ALA A 327 1.14 -14.35 6.86
C ALA A 327 2.37 -13.73 6.20
N ILE A 328 3.14 -12.90 6.93
CA ILE A 328 4.36 -12.29 6.38
C ILE A 328 5.38 -13.34 5.96
N ASN A 329 5.66 -14.31 6.84
CA ASN A 329 6.69 -15.31 6.58
C ASN A 329 6.30 -16.32 5.50
N GLU A 330 5.02 -16.67 5.38
CA GLU A 330 4.55 -17.72 4.45
C GLU A 330 4.05 -17.16 3.10
N ILE A 331 3.57 -15.92 3.05
CA ILE A 331 3.00 -15.32 1.82
C ILE A 331 3.95 -14.32 1.19
N PHE A 332 4.68 -13.53 1.97
CA PHE A 332 5.47 -12.42 1.43
C PHE A 332 6.98 -12.64 1.47
N SER A 333 7.45 -13.58 2.30
CA SER A 333 8.88 -13.81 2.52
C SER A 333 9.27 -15.28 2.55
N CYS A 334 8.48 -16.15 1.95
CA CYS A 334 8.70 -17.60 2.01
C CYS A 334 9.91 -18.04 1.13
N SER A 335 10.36 -19.27 1.34
CA SER A 335 11.49 -19.85 0.58
C SER A 335 11.10 -20.41 -0.80
N ASP A 336 9.83 -20.74 -1.03
CA ASP A 336 9.31 -21.25 -2.31
C ASP A 336 8.69 -20.13 -3.16
N PRO A 337 9.44 -19.50 -4.08
CA PRO A 337 8.94 -18.39 -4.89
C PRO A 337 7.78 -18.77 -5.82
N ALA A 338 7.50 -20.06 -6.03
CA ALA A 338 6.35 -20.50 -6.81
C ALA A 338 5.03 -20.37 -6.04
N LYS A 339 5.07 -20.17 -4.72
CA LYS A 339 3.89 -20.16 -3.83
C LYS A 339 3.77 -18.91 -2.96
N CYS A 340 4.65 -17.93 -3.16
CA CYS A 340 4.65 -16.70 -2.38
C CYS A 340 5.14 -15.51 -3.20
N LEU A 341 5.18 -14.34 -2.55
CA LEU A 341 5.42 -13.02 -3.15
C LEU A 341 6.79 -12.44 -2.78
N ALA A 342 7.75 -13.28 -2.38
CA ALA A 342 9.10 -12.84 -2.04
C ALA A 342 9.73 -12.01 -3.18
N GLY A 343 10.09 -10.76 -2.87
CA GLY A 343 10.65 -9.81 -3.84
C GLY A 343 9.67 -9.27 -4.87
N SER A 344 8.37 -9.53 -4.71
CA SER A 344 7.32 -9.13 -5.65
C SER A 344 6.48 -7.96 -5.16
N VAL A 345 6.81 -7.38 -4.01
CA VAL A 345 6.03 -6.31 -3.38
C VAL A 345 6.87 -5.04 -3.22
N VAL A 346 6.35 -3.93 -3.71
CA VAL A 346 6.86 -2.58 -3.48
C VAL A 346 5.86 -1.85 -2.59
N THR A 347 6.29 -1.48 -1.39
CA THR A 347 5.50 -0.66 -0.47
C THR A 347 6.08 0.74 -0.41
N LEU A 348 5.29 1.73 -0.80
CA LEU A 348 5.64 3.15 -0.77
C LEU A 348 4.89 3.84 0.35
N SER A 349 5.61 4.63 1.14
CA SER A 349 5.06 5.48 2.18
C SER A 349 5.66 6.87 2.06
N THR A 350 4.94 7.91 2.44
CA THR A 350 5.46 9.29 2.46
C THR A 350 5.68 9.70 3.91
N ALA A 351 6.76 10.39 4.23
CA ALA A 351 6.97 10.91 5.58
C ALA A 351 5.78 11.77 6.03
N ASP A 352 5.31 11.65 7.27
CA ASP A 352 4.11 12.37 7.75
C ASP A 352 2.81 11.97 7.03
N ASP A 353 2.74 10.80 6.38
CA ASP A 353 1.47 10.21 5.93
C ASP A 353 0.77 9.50 7.09
N PHE A 354 -0.42 9.97 7.48
CA PHE A 354 -1.15 9.38 8.61
C PHE A 354 -1.66 7.95 8.37
N VAL A 355 -1.75 7.51 7.12
CA VAL A 355 -2.25 6.17 6.75
C VAL A 355 -1.09 5.18 6.61
N GLY A 356 -0.12 5.51 5.75
CA GLY A 356 0.93 4.59 5.35
C GLY A 356 2.28 4.76 6.02
N ASP A 357 2.55 5.85 6.75
CA ASP A 357 3.82 6.02 7.49
C ASP A 357 3.72 5.36 8.86
N PRO A 358 4.41 4.23 9.11
CA PRO A 358 4.38 3.58 10.41
C PRO A 358 4.96 4.45 11.52
N LEU A 359 5.81 5.43 11.20
CA LEU A 359 6.51 6.28 12.17
C LEU A 359 5.71 7.53 12.59
N THR A 360 4.60 7.83 11.92
CA THR A 360 3.74 8.95 12.30
C THR A 360 3.00 8.62 13.59
N ASN A 361 3.59 9.03 14.71
CA ASN A 361 2.97 8.92 16.04
C ASN A 361 1.90 10.02 16.17
N ASP A 362 0.63 9.69 15.94
CA ASP A 362 -0.44 10.66 16.08
C ASP A 362 -1.76 10.07 16.54
N ASP A 363 -2.51 10.87 17.32
CA ASP A 363 -3.85 10.59 17.84
C ASP A 363 -4.92 10.51 16.73
N LEU A 364 -4.54 10.86 15.50
CA LEU A 364 -5.40 10.81 14.30
C LEU A 364 -5.50 9.41 13.69
N ARG A 365 -4.63 8.49 14.11
CA ARG A 365 -4.84 7.08 13.81
C ARG A 365 -6.08 6.59 14.58
N PRO A 366 -6.99 5.81 13.95
CA PRO A 366 -7.98 5.04 14.68
C PRO A 366 -7.31 4.42 15.92
N PRO A 367 -7.89 4.51 17.13
CA PRO A 367 -7.26 4.05 18.36
C PRO A 367 -6.75 2.59 18.32
N LEU A 368 -7.24 1.78 17.38
CA LEU A 368 -6.80 0.41 17.15
C LEU A 368 -5.60 0.25 16.18
N LEU A 369 -5.24 1.24 15.35
CA LEU A 369 -3.97 1.19 14.57
C LEU A 369 -2.73 1.37 15.46
N ASN A 370 -2.92 1.78 16.72
CA ASN A 370 -1.86 1.83 17.74
C ASN A 370 -1.64 0.48 18.45
N ARG A 371 -2.29 -0.60 18.00
CA ARG A 371 -1.99 -1.95 18.50
C ARG A 371 -0.59 -2.36 18.05
N LYS A 372 0.19 -2.90 18.99
CA LYS A 372 1.48 -3.53 18.70
C LYS A 372 1.28 -4.64 17.66
N GLY A 373 2.11 -4.67 16.62
CA GLY A 373 2.18 -5.78 15.66
C GLY A 373 1.81 -5.44 14.21
N TRP A 374 1.37 -4.22 13.91
CA TRP A 374 1.02 -3.82 12.54
C TRP A 374 2.28 -3.66 11.71
N ARG A 375 2.34 -4.34 10.57
CA ARG A 375 3.55 -4.46 9.75
C ARG A 375 3.17 -4.44 8.28
N HIS A 376 4.00 -3.79 7.48
CA HIS A 376 3.89 -3.87 6.03
C HIS A 376 4.40 -5.24 5.56
N PRO A 377 3.83 -5.78 4.47
CA PRO A 377 4.20 -7.11 3.95
C PRO A 377 5.63 -7.17 3.39
N SER A 378 6.23 -6.00 3.10
CA SER A 378 7.56 -5.88 2.48
C SER A 378 8.37 -4.74 3.08
N GLU A 379 9.59 -4.57 2.61
CA GLU A 379 10.35 -3.35 2.88
C GLU A 379 9.55 -2.11 2.43
N VAL A 380 9.53 -1.10 3.30
CA VAL A 380 8.84 0.17 3.08
C VAL A 380 9.84 1.20 2.57
N TYR A 381 9.59 1.73 1.39
CA TYR A 381 10.36 2.84 0.82
C TYR A 381 9.69 4.15 1.22
N ARG A 382 10.30 4.81 2.22
CA ARG A 382 9.81 6.09 2.74
C ARG A 382 10.29 7.24 1.85
N LEU A 383 9.34 7.88 1.19
CA LEU A 383 9.50 9.05 0.32
C LEU A 383 9.43 10.33 1.18
N PRO A 384 10.14 11.39 0.80
CA PRO A 384 10.00 12.68 1.49
C PRO A 384 8.62 13.30 1.21
N CYS A 385 7.95 13.81 2.24
CA CYS A 385 6.77 14.65 1.98
C CYS A 385 7.21 15.98 1.40
N PRO A 386 6.60 16.42 0.29
CA PRO A 386 6.87 17.73 -0.25
C PRO A 386 6.49 18.87 0.71
N PRO A 387 7.11 20.06 0.59
CA PRO A 387 6.60 21.23 1.30
C PRO A 387 5.17 21.54 0.85
N MET A 388 4.31 21.92 1.80
CA MET A 388 2.97 22.43 1.50
C MET A 388 3.06 23.75 0.73
N PRO A 389 2.13 24.03 -0.20
CA PRO A 389 2.11 25.31 -0.89
C PRO A 389 1.82 26.48 0.07
N TYR A 390 2.33 27.66 -0.26
CA TYR A 390 2.11 28.88 0.53
C TYR A 390 0.61 29.25 0.52
N GLY A 391 0.07 29.66 1.67
CA GLY A 391 -1.34 30.03 1.83
C GLY A 391 -2.29 28.88 2.19
N HIS A 392 -1.81 27.63 2.18
CA HIS A 392 -2.59 26.50 2.71
C HIS A 392 -2.59 26.48 4.25
N ASP A 393 -3.63 25.85 4.83
CA ASP A 393 -3.65 25.52 6.25
C ASP A 393 -2.38 24.74 6.62
N GLN A 394 -1.57 25.32 7.51
CA GLN A 394 -0.32 24.74 7.98
C GLN A 394 -0.52 23.84 9.22
N SER A 395 -1.78 23.56 9.60
CA SER A 395 -2.08 22.65 10.69
C SER A 395 -1.45 21.28 10.47
N LYS A 396 -1.11 20.59 11.58
CA LYS A 396 -0.56 19.22 11.53
C LYS A 396 -1.49 18.31 10.73
N GLN A 397 -2.79 18.39 10.96
CA GLN A 397 -3.79 17.63 10.23
C GLN A 397 -3.74 17.90 8.73
N ALA A 398 -3.78 19.16 8.30
CA ALA A 398 -3.70 19.52 6.88
C ALA A 398 -2.41 18.98 6.23
N ARG A 399 -1.28 19.03 6.94
CA ARG A 399 -0.02 18.43 6.48
C ARG A 399 -0.12 16.93 6.27
N LEU A 400 -0.69 16.19 7.23
CA LEU A 400 -0.83 14.74 7.10
C LEU A 400 -1.68 14.35 5.89
N PHE A 401 -2.79 15.06 5.67
CA PHE A 401 -3.64 14.86 4.50
C PHE A 401 -2.92 15.20 3.20
N TYR A 402 -2.19 16.31 3.20
CA TYR A 402 -1.38 16.70 2.07
C TYR A 402 -0.37 15.60 1.75
N CYS A 403 0.41 15.12 2.71
CA CYS A 403 1.39 14.06 2.50
C CYS A 403 0.76 12.74 2.02
N HIS A 404 -0.50 12.46 2.39
CA HIS A 404 -1.25 11.28 1.93
C HIS A 404 -1.76 11.39 0.47
N GLN A 405 -1.78 12.58 -0.15
CA GLN A 405 -2.26 12.76 -1.53
C GLN A 405 -1.46 11.92 -2.52
N PHE A 406 -2.17 11.27 -3.46
CA PHE A 406 -1.59 10.36 -4.44
C PHE A 406 -0.44 10.99 -5.24
N SER A 407 -0.57 12.26 -5.63
CA SER A 407 0.43 13.00 -6.39
C SER A 407 1.82 13.04 -5.75
N ASN A 408 1.90 12.99 -4.42
CA ASN A 408 3.16 13.06 -3.70
C ASN A 408 3.99 11.77 -3.83
N TYR A 409 3.33 10.62 -4.05
CA TYR A 409 3.98 9.34 -4.27
C TYR A 409 4.61 9.27 -5.66
N VAL A 410 3.96 9.86 -6.66
CA VAL A 410 4.45 9.87 -8.05
C VAL A 410 5.77 10.62 -8.14
N GLU A 411 5.81 11.86 -7.64
CA GLU A 411 7.02 12.68 -7.66
C GLU A 411 8.13 12.04 -6.80
N GLY A 412 7.78 11.55 -5.61
CA GLY A 412 8.73 10.91 -4.70
C GLY A 412 9.38 9.67 -5.31
N LEU A 413 8.58 8.78 -5.92
CA LEU A 413 9.06 7.59 -6.63
C LEU A 413 10.04 7.97 -7.75
N GLU A 414 9.65 8.91 -8.60
CA GLU A 414 10.44 9.32 -9.76
C GLU A 414 11.78 9.94 -9.37
N ARG A 415 11.78 10.84 -8.40
CA ARG A 415 13.00 11.52 -7.95
C ARG A 415 13.89 10.61 -7.12
N ALA A 416 13.34 9.99 -6.08
CA ALA A 416 14.13 9.30 -5.06
C ALA A 416 14.54 7.89 -5.48
N LEU A 417 13.67 7.16 -6.17
CA LEU A 417 13.88 5.72 -6.42
C LEU A 417 14.26 5.44 -7.87
N ILE A 418 13.58 6.04 -8.85
CA ILE A 418 13.89 5.86 -10.27
C ILE A 418 15.15 6.65 -10.65
N GLY A 419 15.15 7.96 -10.41
CA GLY A 419 16.27 8.84 -10.73
C GLY A 419 17.48 8.60 -9.85
N ALA A 420 17.39 8.91 -8.55
CA ALA A 420 18.52 8.81 -7.63
C ALA A 420 18.84 7.35 -7.24
N GLY A 421 17.81 6.52 -7.04
CA GLY A 421 17.96 5.11 -6.66
C GLY A 421 18.30 4.18 -7.82
N GLY A 422 18.22 4.64 -9.07
CA GLY A 422 18.58 3.87 -10.26
C GLY A 422 17.67 2.67 -10.53
N TRP A 423 16.42 2.69 -10.07
CA TRP A 423 15.49 1.58 -10.29
C TRP A 423 15.13 1.40 -11.76
N GLY A 424 15.25 2.46 -12.58
CA GLY A 424 14.78 2.48 -13.96
C GLY A 424 13.25 2.40 -14.05
N SER A 425 12.75 2.21 -15.27
CA SER A 425 11.32 2.14 -15.52
C SER A 425 10.98 1.18 -16.64
N SER A 426 9.86 0.49 -16.48
CA SER A 426 9.27 -0.41 -17.48
C SER A 426 8.52 0.31 -18.61
N CYS A 427 8.40 1.65 -18.63
CA CYS A 427 7.64 2.35 -19.67
C CYS A 427 8.21 2.19 -21.11
N ALA A 428 9.45 1.73 -21.26
CA ALA A 428 10.05 1.20 -22.50
C ALA A 428 9.86 2.01 -23.79
N GLY A 429 10.18 3.31 -23.75
CA GLY A 429 10.23 4.15 -24.95
C GLY A 429 9.02 5.05 -25.19
N SER A 430 7.96 4.91 -24.39
CA SER A 430 6.82 5.82 -24.41
C SER A 430 6.62 6.45 -23.04
N CYS A 431 6.78 7.76 -22.99
CA CYS A 431 6.37 8.54 -21.85
C CYS A 431 4.92 8.98 -22.08
N GLY A 432 4.02 8.58 -21.17
CA GLY A 432 2.72 9.24 -21.09
C GLY A 432 2.87 10.66 -20.54
N ASP A 433 1.75 11.25 -20.13
CA ASP A 433 1.69 12.51 -19.41
C ASP A 433 1.20 12.28 -17.95
N PRO A 434 2.09 11.88 -17.03
CA PRO A 434 1.73 11.73 -15.62
C PRO A 434 1.12 12.99 -15.00
N ASN A 435 1.52 14.19 -15.45
CA ASN A 435 0.97 15.45 -14.93
C ASN A 435 -0.50 15.61 -15.31
N PHE A 436 -0.87 15.25 -16.55
CA PHE A 436 -2.26 15.24 -16.99
C PHE A 436 -3.11 14.29 -16.14
N MET A 437 -2.63 13.07 -15.87
CA MET A 437 -3.35 12.13 -15.00
C MET A 437 -3.50 12.65 -13.57
N MET A 438 -2.49 13.36 -13.04
CA MET A 438 -2.59 13.97 -11.70
C MET A 438 -3.62 15.09 -11.69
N GLN A 439 -3.67 15.92 -12.72
CA GLN A 439 -4.69 16.95 -12.85
C GLN A 439 -6.09 16.34 -12.97
N CYS A 440 -6.24 15.27 -13.76
CA CYS A 440 -7.48 14.51 -13.83
C CYS A 440 -7.95 14.02 -12.46
N GLU A 441 -7.07 13.35 -11.72
CA GLU A 441 -7.38 12.85 -10.37
C GLU A 441 -7.79 13.99 -9.43
N GLN A 442 -7.05 15.09 -9.43
CA GLN A 442 -7.37 16.27 -8.61
C GLN A 442 -8.74 16.87 -8.97
N VAL A 443 -9.05 17.00 -10.27
CA VAL A 443 -10.36 17.49 -10.74
C VAL A 443 -11.48 16.55 -10.31
N VAL A 444 -11.31 15.24 -10.46
CA VAL A 444 -12.29 14.24 -10.04
C VAL A 444 -12.53 14.28 -8.54
N SER A 445 -11.46 14.38 -7.76
CA SER A 445 -11.49 14.48 -6.31
C SER A 445 -12.21 15.76 -5.83
N ALA A 446 -11.94 16.89 -6.47
CA ALA A 446 -12.50 18.18 -6.10
C ALA A 446 -13.96 18.40 -6.57
N SER A 447 -14.28 17.97 -7.80
CA SER A 447 -15.57 18.25 -8.44
C SER A 447 -16.57 17.10 -8.36
N GLY A 448 -16.10 15.86 -8.15
CA GLY A 448 -16.92 14.66 -8.30
C GLY A 448 -17.34 14.37 -9.74
N VAL A 449 -16.74 15.04 -10.73
CA VAL A 449 -16.99 14.85 -12.15
C VAL A 449 -15.83 14.08 -12.78
N GLY A 450 -16.15 13.07 -13.58
CA GLY A 450 -15.16 12.25 -14.30
C GLY A 450 -14.22 13.07 -15.17
N CYS A 451 -12.94 12.68 -15.28
CA CYS A 451 -11.99 13.49 -16.04
C CYS A 451 -12.38 13.62 -17.52
N HIS A 452 -13.07 12.63 -18.08
CA HIS A 452 -13.58 12.68 -19.46
C HIS A 452 -14.49 13.90 -19.72
N TYR A 453 -15.23 14.37 -18.70
CA TYR A 453 -16.10 15.55 -18.81
C TYR A 453 -15.43 16.84 -18.35
N ALA A 454 -14.22 16.76 -17.79
CA ALA A 454 -13.50 17.94 -17.36
C ALA A 454 -13.26 18.82 -18.59
N LYS A 455 -13.79 20.04 -18.56
CA LYS A 455 -13.59 20.98 -19.64
C LYS A 455 -12.08 21.20 -19.78
N PRO A 456 -11.55 21.28 -21.01
CA PRO A 456 -10.12 21.45 -21.14
C PRO A 456 -9.64 22.76 -20.48
N GLU A 457 -10.47 23.79 -20.32
CA GLU A 457 -10.13 24.98 -19.51
C GLU A 457 -9.74 24.67 -18.05
N TRP A 458 -10.33 23.64 -17.43
CA TRP A 458 -9.99 23.18 -16.07
C TRP A 458 -8.63 22.47 -16.03
N LEU A 459 -8.25 21.88 -17.16
CA LEU A 459 -6.96 21.23 -17.38
C LEU A 459 -5.92 22.19 -18.00
N MET A 460 -6.34 23.40 -18.43
CA MET A 460 -5.56 24.38 -19.22
C MET A 460 -4.94 25.51 -18.38
N PHE A 461 -4.99 25.51 -17.04
CA PHE A 461 -4.18 26.44 -16.23
C PHE A 461 -2.65 26.25 -16.45
N THR A 462 -2.29 25.30 -17.31
CA THR A 462 -0.97 25.00 -17.86
C THR A 462 -0.82 25.32 -19.34
N LYS A 463 -1.65 26.14 -19.99
CA LYS A 463 -1.37 26.57 -21.39
C LYS A 463 -0.06 27.37 -21.57
N GLY A 464 0.65 27.67 -20.46
CA GLY A 464 2.08 28.01 -20.43
C GLY A 464 2.98 27.02 -19.64
N ALA A 465 2.42 26.01 -18.98
CA ALA A 465 3.16 24.88 -18.41
C ALA A 465 3.23 23.78 -19.48
N ILE A 466 4.31 23.85 -20.26
CA ILE A 466 5.03 22.73 -20.87
C ILE A 466 4.23 21.43 -20.75
N SER A 467 3.49 21.07 -21.80
CA SER A 467 3.21 19.66 -22.08
C SER A 467 4.52 18.95 -21.76
N CYS A 468 4.51 17.95 -20.88
CA CYS A 468 5.66 17.08 -20.81
C CYS A 468 5.77 16.43 -22.18
N GLU A 469 6.44 17.09 -23.13
CA GLU A 469 7.09 16.45 -24.27
C GLU A 469 8.16 15.59 -23.63
N ALA A 470 7.69 14.52 -23.00
CA ALA A 470 8.47 13.70 -22.12
C ALA A 470 9.36 12.90 -23.04
N HIS A 471 10.58 13.41 -23.21
CA HIS A 471 11.58 12.70 -23.95
C HIS A 471 11.98 11.50 -23.10
N TRP A 472 11.72 10.31 -23.64
CA TRP A 472 12.27 9.09 -23.07
C TRP A 472 13.79 9.18 -23.13
N LEU A 473 14.45 8.98 -21.99
CA LEU A 473 15.91 8.93 -21.85
C LEU A 473 16.31 7.46 -21.79
N PRO A 474 16.71 6.82 -22.92
CA PRO A 474 16.92 5.37 -22.98
C PRO A 474 18.00 4.90 -22.00
N ASP A 475 19.09 5.66 -21.89
CA ASP A 475 20.24 5.32 -21.04
C ASP A 475 19.91 5.38 -19.54
N GLN A 476 18.87 6.12 -19.18
CA GLN A 476 18.42 6.31 -17.79
C GLN A 476 17.13 5.53 -17.50
N GLU A 477 16.56 4.87 -18.51
CA GLU A 477 15.28 4.17 -18.45
C GLU A 477 14.19 5.00 -17.75
N ARG A 478 14.12 6.30 -18.05
CA ARG A 478 13.14 7.21 -17.44
C ARG A 478 12.63 8.24 -18.42
N CYS A 479 11.53 8.86 -18.05
CA CYS A 479 11.00 10.01 -18.75
C CYS A 479 11.61 11.29 -18.20
N ASP A 480 12.04 12.19 -19.07
CA ASP A 480 12.40 13.55 -18.69
C ASP A 480 11.13 14.37 -18.44
N CYS A 481 10.44 14.05 -17.35
CA CYS A 481 9.25 14.79 -16.92
C CYS A 481 9.65 15.77 -15.82
N GLU A 482 9.56 17.08 -16.10
CA GLU A 482 9.52 18.07 -15.03
C GLU A 482 8.14 18.00 -14.37
N PHE A 483 8.04 17.34 -13.22
CA PHE A 483 6.86 17.40 -12.37
C PHE A 483 6.70 18.83 -11.85
N ARG A 484 5.96 19.66 -12.58
CA ARG A 484 5.53 20.97 -12.10
C ARG A 484 4.27 20.76 -11.27
N ARG A 485 4.41 20.87 -9.95
CA ARG A 485 3.25 20.86 -9.04
C ARG A 485 2.30 21.96 -9.46
N CYS A 486 1.10 21.59 -9.88
CA CYS A 486 -0.03 22.52 -9.93
C CYS A 486 -0.46 22.78 -8.49
N HIS A 487 0.28 23.67 -7.82
CA HIS A 487 0.05 24.00 -6.41
C HIS A 487 -1.34 24.62 -6.15
N GLU A 488 -2.04 25.09 -7.18
CA GLU A 488 -3.23 25.93 -7.07
C GLU A 488 -4.58 25.20 -7.22
N LEU A 489 -4.59 23.92 -7.63
CA LEU A 489 -5.87 23.19 -7.83
C LEU A 489 -6.59 22.82 -6.53
N SER A 490 -5.91 22.88 -5.40
CA SER A 490 -6.49 22.68 -4.06
C SER A 490 -7.25 23.90 -3.53
N THR A 491 -7.20 25.03 -4.24
CA THR A 491 -8.04 26.19 -3.98
C THR A 491 -9.07 26.33 -5.09
N PHE A 492 -10.35 26.40 -4.71
CA PHE A 492 -11.51 26.69 -5.57
C PHE A 492 -11.36 27.95 -6.46
N SER A 493 -10.26 28.71 -6.37
CA SER A 493 -9.95 29.91 -7.13
C SER A 493 -9.59 29.70 -8.60
N CYS A 494 -9.43 28.46 -9.09
CA CYS A 494 -9.34 28.21 -10.54
C CYS A 494 -10.72 28.12 -11.23
N LEU A 495 -11.82 28.00 -10.46
CA LEU A 495 -13.18 27.82 -10.97
C LEU A 495 -14.09 29.04 -10.73
N ALA A 496 -13.55 30.15 -10.21
CA ALA A 496 -14.31 31.37 -9.90
C ALA A 496 -14.09 32.47 -10.94
#